data_AF-A0A222MWS3-F1
#
_entry.id   AF-A0A222MWS3-F1
#
_cell.length_a   1.000
_cell.length_b   1.000
_cell.length_c   1.000
_cell.angle_alpha   90.00
_cell.angle_beta   90.00
_cell.angle_gamma   90.00
#
_symmetry.space_group_name_H-M   'P 1'
#
loop_
_entity.id
_entity.type
_entity.pdbx_description
1 polymer ?
#
loop_
_entity_poly.entity_id
_entity_poly.type
_entity_poly.pdbx_seq_one_letter_code
_entity_poly.pdbx_strand_id
1 'polypeptide(L)' 'MRKNTIADDISKAIKQAGFRSKADFARVTGISHATVKAWGVSNPVPPYLFLMLEWAKKAKAYDELMKEKD' A
#
# COMPACT_ATOMS: atom_id res chain seq x y z
N MET A 1 14.89 21.57 0.54
CA MET A 1 13.86 20.53 0.83
C MET A 1 13.56 19.78 -0.46
N ARG A 2 13.69 18.44 -0.51
CA ARG A 2 13.26 17.68 -1.71
C ARG A 2 11.74 17.67 -1.76
N LYS A 3 11.14 18.01 -2.90
CA LYS A 3 9.69 17.87 -3.11
C LYS A 3 9.34 16.38 -3.07
N ASN A 4 8.37 16.01 -2.24
CA ASN A 4 7.83 14.65 -2.18
C ASN A 4 7.11 14.35 -3.50
N THR A 5 7.37 13.20 -4.14
CA THR A 5 6.66 12.80 -5.36
C THR A 5 5.45 11.94 -5.02
N ILE A 6 4.48 11.84 -5.96
CA ILE A 6 3.33 10.92 -5.82
C ILE A 6 3.82 9.48 -5.61
N ALA A 7 4.90 9.09 -6.30
CA ALA A 7 5.51 7.77 -6.14
C ALA A 7 6.06 7.51 -4.72
N ASP A 8 6.56 8.55 -4.06
CA ASP A 8 7.00 8.51 -2.65
C ASP A 8 5.81 8.35 -1.71
N ASP A 9 4.72 9.09 -1.96
CA ASP A 9 3.51 9.03 -1.15
C ASP A 9 2.85 7.65 -1.24
N ILE A 10 2.82 7.03 -2.42
CA ILE A 10 2.37 5.64 -2.60
C ILE A 10 3.25 4.67 -1.81
N SER A 11 4.58 4.86 -1.86
CA SER A 11 5.52 4.02 -1.11
C SER A 11 5.25 4.10 0.40
N LYS A 12 5.00 5.31 0.91
CA LYS A 12 4.65 5.54 2.32
C LYS A 12 3.30 4.91 2.66
N ALA A 13 2.27 5.11 1.84
CA ALA A 13 0.94 4.58 2.08
C ALA A 13 0.91 3.04 2.12
N ILE A 14 1.63 2.39 1.21
CA ILE A 14 1.79 0.92 1.20
C ILE A 14 2.42 0.43 2.51
N LYS A 15 3.47 1.11 3.00
CA LYS A 15 4.10 0.75 4.27
C LYS A 15 3.20 0.95 5.47
N GLN A 16 2.47 2.06 5.51
CA GLN A 16 1.50 2.35 6.56
C GLN A 16 0.33 1.36 6.57
N ALA A 17 0.00 0.74 5.44
CA ALA A 17 -0.99 -0.32 5.36
C ALA A 17 -0.47 -1.70 5.82
N GLY A 18 0.77 -1.79 6.30
CA GLY A 18 1.34 -3.01 6.87
C GLY A 18 2.16 -3.85 5.89
N PHE A 19 2.31 -3.43 4.64
CA PHE A 19 3.18 -4.10 3.67
C PHE A 19 4.63 -3.65 3.85
N ARG A 20 5.60 -4.52 3.60
CA ARG A 20 7.02 -4.19 3.83
C ARG A 20 7.60 -3.28 2.74
N SER A 21 7.13 -3.44 1.50
CA SER A 21 7.62 -2.73 0.32
C SER A 21 6.60 -2.78 -0.83
N LYS A 22 6.86 -2.03 -1.91
CA LYS A 22 6.10 -2.13 -3.17
C LYS A 22 6.16 -3.55 -3.78
N ALA A 23 7.28 -4.25 -3.62
CA ALA A 23 7.44 -5.63 -4.10
C ALA A 23 6.63 -6.62 -3.27
N ASP A 24 6.59 -6.44 -1.95
CA ASP A 24 5.77 -7.26 -1.06
C ASP A 24 4.28 -7.05 -1.33
N PHE A 25 3.85 -5.80 -1.48
CA PHE A 25 2.49 -5.46 -1.89
C PHE A 25 2.12 -6.08 -3.24
N ALA A 26 3.00 -5.99 -4.25
CA ALA A 26 2.81 -6.59 -5.56
C ALA A 26 2.58 -8.12 -5.45
N ARG A 27 3.41 -8.79 -4.64
CA ARG A 27 3.31 -10.23 -4.38
C ARG A 27 1.98 -10.61 -3.71
N VAL A 28 1.54 -9.87 -2.69
CA VAL A 28 0.29 -10.17 -1.96
C VAL A 28 -0.95 -9.91 -2.82
N THR A 29 -0.93 -8.85 -3.65
CA THR A 29 -2.08 -8.45 -4.48
C THR A 29 -2.12 -9.13 -5.85
N GLY A 30 -1.07 -9.85 -6.25
CA GLY A 30 -0.94 -10.44 -7.58
C GLY A 30 -0.69 -9.42 -8.71
N ILE A 31 -0.48 -8.14 -8.37
CA ILE A 31 -0.15 -7.10 -9.34
C ILE A 31 1.33 -7.21 -9.69
N SER A 32 1.70 -7.03 -10.96
CA SER A 32 3.11 -7.06 -11.34
C SER A 32 3.92 -5.99 -10.60
N HIS A 33 5.11 -6.35 -10.12
CA HIS A 33 5.98 -5.39 -9.42
C HIS A 33 6.35 -4.20 -10.32
N ALA A 34 6.52 -4.42 -11.63
CA ALA A 34 6.77 -3.36 -12.59
C ALA A 34 5.62 -2.34 -12.64
N THR A 35 4.37 -2.82 -12.63
CA THR A 35 3.17 -1.96 -12.59
C THR A 35 3.13 -1.13 -11.31
N VAL A 36 3.32 -1.75 -10.14
CA VAL A 36 3.31 -1.03 -8.85
C VAL A 36 4.43 0.01 -8.76
N LYS A 37 5.61 -0.30 -9.32
CA LYS A 37 6.75 0.62 -9.36
C LYS A 37 6.48 1.84 -10.27
N ALA A 38 5.73 1.65 -11.35
CA ALA A 38 5.41 2.70 -12.33
C ALA A 38 4.33 3.69 -11.85
N TRP A 39 3.55 3.37 -10.83
CA TRP A 39 2.50 4.27 -10.32
C TRP A 39 3.05 5.59 -9.78
N GLY A 40 2.46 6.69 -10.24
CA GLY A 40 2.88 8.04 -9.88
C GLY A 40 4.21 8.47 -10.52
N VAL A 41 4.73 7.68 -11.45
CA VAL A 41 5.93 7.98 -12.26
C VAL A 41 5.56 8.05 -13.74
N SER A 42 5.22 6.90 -14.33
CA SER A 42 4.85 6.78 -15.74
C SER A 42 3.40 6.29 -15.92
N ASN A 43 2.84 5.64 -14.90
CA ASN A 43 1.46 5.16 -14.90
C ASN A 43 0.62 5.97 -13.90
N PRO A 44 -0.67 6.24 -14.25
CA PRO A 44 -1.60 6.81 -13.29
C PRO A 44 -1.79 5.86 -12.10
N VAL A 45 -2.07 6.46 -10.95
CA VAL A 45 -2.40 5.71 -9.74
C VAL A 45 -3.83 5.20 -9.89
N PRO A 46 -4.10 3.90 -9.65
CA PRO A 46 -5.47 3.41 -9.66
C PRO A 46 -6.34 4.17 -8.65
N PRO A 47 -7.56 4.60 -9.02
CA PRO A 47 -8.38 5.45 -8.16
C PRO A 47 -8.77 4.76 -6.85
N TYR A 48 -8.81 3.42 -6.84
CA TYR A 48 -9.13 2.61 -5.67
C TYR A 48 -7.93 2.33 -4.74
N LEU A 49 -6.69 2.68 -5.13
CA LEU A 49 -5.49 2.25 -4.39
C LEU A 49 -5.53 2.72 -2.93
N PHE A 50 -5.79 4.00 -2.69
CA PHE A 50 -5.78 4.55 -1.34
C PHE A 50 -6.93 4.00 -0.48
N LEU A 51 -8.11 3.80 -1.06
CA LEU A 51 -9.24 3.17 -0.38
C LEU A 51 -8.90 1.74 0.05
N MET A 52 -8.28 0.96 -0.85
CA MET A 52 -7.87 -0.41 -0.56
C MET A 52 -6.80 -0.46 0.54
N LEU A 53 -5.84 0.46 0.52
CA LEU A 53 -4.82 0.56 1.58
C LEU A 53 -5.43 0.93 2.93
N GLU A 54 -6.45 1.79 2.97
CA GLU A 54 -7.20 2.08 4.19
C GLU A 54 -7.97 0.87 4.71
N TRP A 55 -8.57 0.07 3.83
CA TRP A 55 -9.20 -1.19 4.24
C TRP A 55 -8.20 -2.19 4.80
N ALA A 56 -7.00 -2.30 4.20
CA ALA A 56 -5.94 -3.15 4.72
C ALA A 56 -5.49 -2.72 6.14
N LYS A 57 -5.38 -1.41 6.40
CA LYS A 57 -5.10 -0.90 7.75
C LYS A 57 -6.17 -1.33 8.75
N LYS A 58 -7.45 -1.15 8.39
CA LYS A 58 -8.59 -1.47 9.26
C LYS A 58 -8.68 -2.97 9.53
N ALA A 59 -8.49 -3.80 8.51
CA ALA A 59 -8.49 -5.25 8.64
C ALA A 59 -7.40 -5.71 9.63
N LYS A 60 -6.18 -5.18 9.47
CA LYS A 60 -5.08 -5.49 10.40
C LYS A 60 -5.41 -5.10 11.85
N ALA A 61 -5.93 -3.89 12.07
CA ALA A 61 -6.31 -3.44 13.41
C ALA A 61 -7.42 -4.31 14.03
N TYR A 62 -8.37 -4.77 13.21
CA TYR A 62 -9.41 -5.69 13.65
C TYR A 62 -8.84 -7.05 14.04
N ASP A 63 -7.94 -7.62 13.21
CA ASP A 63 -7.30 -8.90 13.50
C ASP A 63 -6.46 -8.86 14.78
N GLU A 64 -5.78 -7.74 15.05
CA GLU A 64 -5.04 -7.52 16.30
C GLU A 64 -5.98 -7.47 17.51
N LEU A 65 -7.08 -6.70 17.42
CA LEU A 65 -8.08 -6.61 18.49
C LEU A 65 -8.74 -7.96 18.81
N MET A 66 -8.97 -8.80 17.80
CA MET A 66 -9.60 -10.11 17.99
C MET A 66 -8.63 -11.13 18.57
N LYS A 67 -7.34 -11.08 18.22
CA LYS A 67 -6.31 -11.94 18.83
C LYS A 67 -6.08 -11.68 20.32
N GLU A 68 -6.38 -10.49 20.81
CA GLU A 68 -6.29 -10.16 22.25
C GLU A 68 -7.50 -10.66 23.06
N LYS A 69 -8.57 -11.11 22.38
CA LYS A 69 -9.82 -11.57 23.03
C LYS A 69 -9.94 -13.08 23.15
N ASP A 70 -9.06 -13.84 22.50
CA ASP A 70 -8.94 -15.30 22.57
C ASP A 70 -7.81 -15.70 23.53
#